data_AF-A0A8A0RT49-F1
#
_entry.id   AF-A0A8A0RT49-F1
#
_cell.length_a   1.000
_cell.length_b   1.000
_cell.length_c   1.000
_cell.angle_alpha   90.00
_cell.angle_beta   90.00
_cell.angle_gamma   90.00
#
_symmetry.space_group_name_H-M   'P 1'
#
loop_
_entity.id
_entity.type
_entity.pdbx_description
1 polymer ?
#
loop_
_entity_poly.entity_id
_entity_poly.type
_entity_poly.pdbx_seq_one_letter_code
_entity_poly.pdbx_strand_id
1 'polypeptide(L)'
;MHLAAENKKLDKTLKILKKYAEANGWPSQKEWDEYARENNLYSFMGIYYITKLNWETLRQELNIPPRNKTFSRDECIQALKQAAEEYGIFIKRSEYAEWQKNHRDMPTPAQISRRCGGFNKAKELAGLVPSRVLGRTIDDEEIYKALYDCSKDLGKIKFSEAEYLEWRQKQKTERPHIETIRVRLGGFLPEAKKKLDLNTYYAGPQEKYNETNWLPAVIRFIEDALKLENYEKWRQENDGPSLSVLRRFSGGYNDAVKKALIKYIEKK
;
A
#
# COMPACT_ATOMS: atom_id res chain seq x y z
N MET A 1 -15.23 -13.89 60.66
CA MET A 1 -14.75 -12.50 60.76
C MET A 1 -13.97 -12.01 59.52
N HIS A 2 -13.33 -12.88 58.73
CA HIS A 2 -12.54 -12.49 57.53
C HIS A 2 -13.38 -11.82 56.41
N LEU A 3 -14.54 -12.39 56.06
CA LEU A 3 -15.44 -11.87 55.01
C LEU A 3 -16.00 -10.45 55.29
N ALA A 4 -16.22 -10.09 56.56
CA ALA A 4 -16.74 -8.77 56.93
C ALA A 4 -15.67 -7.67 56.85
N ALA A 5 -14.39 -8.02 57.00
CA ALA A 5 -13.27 -7.10 56.86
C ALA A 5 -12.88 -6.90 55.38
N GLU A 6 -12.97 -7.96 54.58
CA GLU A 6 -12.73 -7.91 53.11
C GLU A 6 -13.73 -6.98 52.40
N ASN A 7 -15.01 -7.02 52.78
CA ASN A 7 -16.02 -6.10 52.22
C ASN A 7 -15.78 -4.63 52.60
N LYS A 8 -15.33 -4.33 53.84
CA LYS A 8 -15.03 -2.95 54.24
C LYS A 8 -13.85 -2.34 53.48
N LYS A 9 -12.81 -3.14 53.20
CA LYS A 9 -11.65 -2.68 52.41
C LYS A 9 -12.02 -2.50 50.93
N LEU A 10 -12.88 -3.36 50.40
CA LEU A 10 -13.40 -3.24 49.03
C LEU A 10 -14.26 -1.98 48.88
N ASP A 11 -15.22 -1.74 49.77
CA ASP A 11 -16.08 -0.55 49.73
C ASP A 11 -15.27 0.75 49.82
N LYS A 12 -14.26 0.78 50.69
CA LYS A 12 -13.32 1.91 50.78
C LYS A 12 -12.56 2.09 49.47
N THR A 13 -12.10 0.99 48.87
CA THR A 13 -11.36 1.01 47.60
C THR A 13 -12.23 1.55 46.46
N LEU A 14 -13.47 1.06 46.32
CA LEU A 14 -14.40 1.51 45.27
C LEU A 14 -14.81 2.98 45.43
N LYS A 15 -15.03 3.44 46.67
CA LYS A 15 -15.30 4.86 46.95
C LYS A 15 -14.14 5.76 46.55
N ILE A 16 -12.91 5.36 46.88
CA ILE A 16 -11.71 6.13 46.53
C ILE A 16 -11.45 6.06 45.02
N LEU A 17 -11.66 4.92 44.38
CA LEU A 17 -11.57 4.77 42.91
C LEU A 17 -12.55 5.70 42.21
N LYS A 18 -13.80 5.76 42.67
CA LYS A 18 -14.81 6.67 42.13
C LYS A 18 -14.38 8.13 42.28
N LYS A 19 -13.95 8.54 43.47
CA LYS A 19 -13.46 9.91 43.72
C LYS A 19 -12.23 10.27 42.87
N TYR A 20 -11.30 9.32 42.72
CA TYR A 20 -10.13 9.49 41.86
C TYR A 20 -10.54 9.69 40.40
N ALA A 21 -11.50 8.89 39.93
CA ALA A 21 -11.97 8.95 38.56
C ALA A 21 -12.83 10.18 38.26
N GLU A 22 -13.58 10.70 39.24
CA GLU A 22 -14.27 11.98 39.13
C GLU A 22 -13.30 13.16 39.01
N ALA A 23 -12.14 13.10 39.69
CA ALA A 23 -11.14 14.16 39.65
C ALA A 23 -10.21 14.09 38.43
N ASN A 24 -9.82 12.88 37.98
CA ASN A 24 -8.76 12.67 37.00
C ASN A 24 -9.20 11.90 35.74
N GLY A 25 -10.47 11.50 35.67
CA GLY A 25 -10.98 10.56 34.66
C GLY A 25 -10.68 9.10 35.02
N TRP A 26 -11.34 8.16 34.33
CA TRP A 26 -11.16 6.73 34.59
C TRP A 26 -9.70 6.29 34.38
N PRO A 27 -8.99 5.81 35.43
CA PRO A 27 -7.58 5.46 35.31
C PRO A 27 -7.35 4.20 34.47
N SER A 28 -6.16 4.11 33.86
CA SER A 28 -5.64 2.82 33.39
C SER A 28 -5.37 1.89 34.57
N GLN A 29 -5.34 0.58 34.32
CA GLN A 29 -5.06 -0.42 35.36
C GLN A 29 -3.72 -0.13 36.06
N LYS A 30 -2.71 0.29 35.30
CA LYS A 30 -1.37 0.60 35.83
C LYS A 30 -1.37 1.83 36.74
N GLU A 31 -1.98 2.94 36.29
CA GLU A 31 -2.09 4.17 37.09
C GLU A 31 -2.85 3.89 38.40
N TRP A 32 -3.91 3.08 38.32
CA TRP A 32 -4.65 2.69 39.51
C TRP A 32 -3.82 1.81 40.46
N ASP A 33 -3.13 0.80 39.94
CA ASP A 33 -2.34 -0.12 40.77
C ASP A 33 -1.19 0.59 41.49
N GLU A 34 -0.60 1.61 40.87
CA GLU A 34 0.39 2.49 41.50
C GLU A 34 -0.25 3.31 42.64
N TYR A 35 -1.37 4.00 42.37
CA TYR A 35 -2.10 4.77 43.39
C TYR A 35 -2.62 3.91 44.55
N ALA A 36 -3.15 2.72 44.24
CA ALA A 36 -3.68 1.78 45.21
C ALA A 36 -2.58 1.24 46.14
N ARG A 37 -1.36 1.02 45.61
CA ARG A 37 -0.20 0.59 46.39
C ARG A 37 0.20 1.63 47.43
N GLU A 38 0.25 2.89 47.04
CA GLU A 38 0.62 4.01 47.94
C GLU A 38 -0.43 4.25 49.03
N ASN A 39 -1.70 3.95 48.76
CA ASN A 39 -2.83 4.22 49.67
C ASN A 39 -3.36 2.97 50.40
N ASN A 40 -2.65 1.82 50.31
CA ASN A 40 -3.03 0.53 50.88
C ASN A 40 -4.47 0.09 50.51
N LEU A 41 -4.82 0.23 49.23
CA LEU A 41 -6.10 -0.17 48.65
C LEU A 41 -5.95 -1.48 47.85
N TYR A 42 -7.05 -2.06 47.37
CA TYR A 42 -6.95 -3.19 46.45
C TYR A 42 -6.48 -2.71 45.06
N SER A 43 -5.47 -3.41 44.52
CA SER A 43 -5.13 -3.35 43.09
C SER A 43 -6.29 -3.83 42.23
N PHE A 44 -6.26 -3.57 40.93
CA PHE A 44 -7.22 -4.09 39.98
C PHE A 44 -7.41 -5.61 40.13
N MET A 45 -6.32 -6.37 40.21
CA MET A 45 -6.40 -7.83 40.38
C MET A 45 -7.08 -8.21 41.70
N GLY A 46 -6.84 -7.47 42.79
CA GLY A 46 -7.53 -7.68 44.06
C GLY A 46 -9.04 -7.43 43.96
N ILE A 47 -9.44 -6.34 43.27
CA ILE A 47 -10.85 -6.04 43.01
C ILE A 47 -11.47 -7.13 42.12
N TYR A 48 -10.77 -7.55 41.06
CA TYR A 48 -11.23 -8.59 40.14
C TYR A 48 -11.45 -9.93 40.85
N TYR A 49 -10.54 -10.36 41.73
CA TYR A 49 -10.70 -11.63 42.42
C TYR A 49 -11.92 -11.67 43.34
N ILE A 50 -12.30 -10.53 43.93
CA ILE A 50 -13.45 -10.41 44.85
C ILE A 50 -14.75 -10.19 44.08
N THR A 51 -14.76 -9.27 43.11
CA THR A 51 -15.98 -8.85 42.38
C THR A 51 -16.26 -9.67 41.13
N LYS A 52 -15.24 -10.33 40.57
CA LYS A 52 -15.24 -10.98 39.25
C LYS A 52 -15.56 -10.04 38.08
N LEU A 53 -15.46 -8.73 38.28
CA LEU A 53 -15.69 -7.71 37.26
C LEU A 53 -14.38 -7.31 36.60
N ASN A 54 -14.35 -7.32 35.27
CA ASN A 54 -13.23 -6.75 34.52
C ASN A 54 -13.24 -5.21 34.65
N TRP A 55 -12.12 -4.57 34.30
CA TRP A 55 -11.93 -3.13 34.52
C TRP A 55 -12.96 -2.24 33.82
N GLU A 56 -13.44 -2.65 32.64
CA GLU A 56 -14.42 -1.88 31.88
C GLU A 56 -15.84 -2.08 32.43
N THR A 57 -16.20 -3.29 32.84
CA THR A 57 -17.47 -3.57 33.52
C THR A 57 -17.54 -2.88 34.88
N LEU A 58 -16.42 -2.84 35.61
CA LEU A 58 -16.33 -2.09 36.88
C LEU A 58 -16.57 -0.58 36.68
N ARG A 59 -16.05 0.00 35.59
CA ARG A 59 -16.33 1.39 35.21
C ARG A 59 -17.82 1.64 35.01
N GLN A 60 -18.48 0.72 34.28
CA GLN A 60 -19.91 0.81 33.98
C GLN A 60 -20.77 0.75 35.24
N GLU A 61 -20.49 -0.20 36.14
CA GLU A 61 -21.17 -0.31 37.44
C GLU A 61 -21.04 0.95 38.30
N LEU A 62 -19.87 1.60 38.26
CA LEU A 62 -19.63 2.86 38.97
C LEU A 62 -20.24 4.09 38.26
N ASN A 63 -20.88 3.91 37.09
CA ASN A 63 -21.46 4.95 36.25
C ASN A 63 -20.47 6.09 35.90
N ILE A 64 -19.19 5.75 35.70
CA ILE A 64 -18.15 6.72 35.35
C ILE A 64 -17.98 6.76 33.83
N PRO A 65 -17.97 7.92 33.15
CA PRO A 65 -17.78 7.98 31.70
C PRO A 65 -16.40 7.45 31.25
N PRO A 66 -16.27 6.92 30.03
CA PRO A 66 -15.01 6.38 29.54
C PRO A 66 -13.97 7.49 29.36
N ARG A 67 -12.70 7.19 29.65
CA ARG A 67 -11.57 8.13 29.49
C ARG A 67 -11.46 8.67 28.06
N ASN A 68 -11.79 7.84 27.07
CA ASN A 68 -11.83 8.24 25.67
C ASN A 68 -13.28 8.37 25.22
N LYS A 69 -13.73 9.60 24.97
CA LYS A 69 -15.01 9.89 24.33
C LYS A 69 -15.04 9.16 22.98
N THR A 70 -16.01 8.27 22.80
CA THR A 70 -16.25 7.61 21.51
C THR A 70 -16.98 8.58 20.60
N PHE A 71 -16.30 9.05 19.56
CA PHE A 71 -16.91 9.86 18.53
C PHE A 71 -17.54 8.96 17.45
N SER A 72 -18.78 9.28 17.12
CA SER A 72 -19.48 8.80 15.94
C SER A 72 -18.86 9.38 14.67
N ARG A 73 -19.23 8.79 13.52
CA ARG A 73 -18.78 9.28 12.22
C ARG A 73 -19.24 10.71 11.95
N ASP A 74 -20.47 11.04 12.35
CA ASP A 74 -21.05 12.36 12.12
C ASP A 74 -20.41 13.43 12.99
N GLU A 75 -20.10 13.12 14.26
CA GLU A 75 -19.34 14.02 15.13
C GLU A 75 -17.94 14.30 14.58
N CYS A 76 -17.28 13.29 13.97
CA CYS A 76 -16.00 13.50 13.30
C CYS A 76 -16.11 14.45 12.10
N ILE A 77 -17.21 14.38 11.35
CA ILE A 77 -17.47 15.24 10.20
C ILE A 77 -17.78 16.67 10.66
N GLN A 78 -18.59 16.83 11.71
CA GLN A 78 -18.92 18.14 12.27
C GLN A 78 -17.70 18.84 12.87
N ALA A 79 -16.84 18.12 13.58
CA ALA A 79 -15.59 18.68 14.09
C ALA A 79 -14.69 19.22 12.96
N LEU A 80 -14.63 18.53 11.81
CA LEU A 80 -13.90 19.02 10.64
C LEU A 80 -14.53 20.29 10.04
N LYS A 81 -15.86 20.39 10.01
CA LYS A 81 -16.55 21.59 9.53
C LYS A 81 -16.27 22.79 10.44
N GLN A 82 -16.35 22.60 11.76
CA GLN A 82 -16.04 23.64 12.74
C GLN A 82 -14.59 24.13 12.60
N ALA A 83 -13.63 23.21 12.50
CA ALA A 83 -12.24 23.59 12.27
C ALA A 83 -12.05 24.31 10.93
N ALA A 84 -12.82 23.96 9.90
CA ALA A 84 -12.77 24.62 8.59
C ALA A 84 -13.43 26.01 8.56
N GLU A 85 -14.28 26.36 9.53
CA GLU A 85 -14.78 27.74 9.69
C GLU A 85 -13.64 28.68 10.10
N GLU A 86 -12.69 28.20 10.91
CA GLU A 86 -11.54 28.99 11.38
C GLU A 86 -10.35 28.96 10.40
N TYR A 87 -10.02 27.79 9.85
CA TYR A 87 -8.83 27.60 9.00
C TYR A 87 -9.15 27.55 7.49
N GLY A 88 -10.43 27.63 7.13
CA GLY A 88 -10.91 27.54 5.76
C GLY A 88 -11.02 26.11 5.22
N ILE A 89 -11.60 26.00 4.02
CA ILE A 89 -11.93 24.72 3.36
C ILE A 89 -10.72 23.84 2.98
N PHE A 90 -9.50 24.37 3.07
CA PHE A 90 -8.25 23.70 2.72
C PHE A 90 -7.51 23.12 3.93
N ILE A 91 -8.09 23.18 5.14
CA ILE A 91 -7.47 22.77 6.40
C ILE A 91 -6.65 21.48 6.31
N LYS A 92 -5.36 21.56 6.65
CA LYS A 92 -4.45 20.41 6.65
C LYS A 92 -4.62 19.59 7.91
N ARG A 93 -4.12 18.35 7.86
CA ARG A 93 -4.12 17.46 9.02
C ARG A 93 -3.34 18.04 10.21
N SER A 94 -2.23 18.73 9.96
CA SER A 94 -1.44 19.39 11.00
C SER A 94 -2.17 20.58 11.61
N GLU A 95 -2.80 21.40 10.78
CA GLU A 95 -3.59 22.57 11.20
C GLU A 95 -4.79 22.14 12.05
N TYR A 96 -5.51 21.07 11.65
CA TYR A 96 -6.55 20.47 12.49
C TYR A 96 -6.01 19.93 13.81
N ALA A 97 -4.81 19.32 13.81
CA ALA A 97 -4.20 18.82 15.04
C ALA A 97 -3.84 19.96 16.01
N GLU A 98 -3.48 21.13 15.50
CA GLU A 98 -3.25 22.33 16.29
C GLU A 98 -4.57 22.92 16.83
N TRP A 99 -5.60 23.02 15.98
CA TRP A 99 -6.93 23.43 16.41
C TRP A 99 -7.50 22.54 17.52
N GLN A 100 -7.29 21.22 17.41
CA GLN A 100 -7.75 20.24 18.40
C GLN A 100 -7.04 20.39 19.76
N LYS A 101 -5.81 20.93 19.83
CA LYS A 101 -5.15 21.20 21.12
C LYS A 101 -5.92 22.24 21.94
N ASN A 102 -6.56 23.20 21.26
CA ASN A 102 -7.41 24.22 21.86
C ASN A 102 -8.85 23.72 22.07
N HIS A 103 -9.26 22.68 21.33
CA HIS A 103 -10.59 22.05 21.41
C HIS A 103 -10.48 20.58 21.84
N ARG A 104 -10.08 20.34 23.10
CA ARG A 104 -9.79 18.99 23.61
C ARG A 104 -10.99 18.04 23.59
N ASP A 105 -12.21 18.57 23.54
CA ASP A 105 -13.45 17.80 23.45
C ASP A 105 -13.76 17.27 22.05
N MET A 106 -12.91 17.60 21.06
CA MET A 106 -13.06 17.22 19.66
C MET A 106 -12.19 16.00 19.30
N PRO A 107 -12.61 15.20 18.30
CA PRO A 107 -11.89 14.00 17.91
C PRO A 107 -10.49 14.35 17.36
N THR A 108 -9.50 13.55 17.74
CA THR A 108 -8.15 13.64 17.19
C THR A 108 -8.12 13.26 15.70
N PRO A 109 -7.12 13.71 14.92
CA PRO A 109 -6.97 13.29 13.52
C PRO A 109 -6.93 11.76 13.34
N ALA A 110 -6.39 11.04 14.32
CA ALA A 110 -6.33 9.58 14.32
C ALA A 110 -7.72 8.95 14.54
N GLN A 111 -8.52 9.49 15.45
CA GLN A 111 -9.91 9.05 15.65
C GLN A 111 -10.77 9.30 14.40
N ILE A 112 -10.66 10.50 13.80
CA ILE A 112 -11.32 10.83 12.54
C ILE A 112 -10.91 9.83 11.45
N SER A 113 -9.61 9.58 11.29
CA SER A 113 -9.10 8.66 10.26
C SER A 113 -9.65 7.24 10.46
N ARG A 114 -9.69 6.74 11.70
CA ARG A 114 -10.23 5.41 12.01
C ARG A 114 -11.74 5.31 11.75
N ARG A 115 -12.51 6.36 12.04
CA ARG A 115 -13.97 6.36 11.89
C ARG A 115 -14.44 6.61 10.46
N CYS A 116 -13.73 7.43 9.70
CA CYS A 116 -14.12 7.83 8.35
C CYS A 116 -13.35 7.09 7.24
N GLY A 117 -12.41 6.21 7.58
CA GLY A 117 -11.59 5.48 6.60
C GLY A 117 -10.47 6.33 5.98
N GLY A 118 -9.97 7.32 6.72
CA GLY A 118 -8.90 8.23 6.31
C GLY A 118 -9.25 9.71 6.52
N PHE A 119 -8.24 10.55 6.77
CA PHE A 119 -8.45 11.99 7.01
C PHE A 119 -8.93 12.73 5.76
N ASN A 120 -8.38 12.42 4.58
CA ASN A 120 -8.85 13.00 3.32
C ASN A 120 -10.28 12.55 2.98
N LYS A 121 -10.60 11.28 3.23
CA LYS A 121 -11.97 10.77 3.08
C LYS A 121 -12.95 11.46 4.03
N ALA A 122 -12.52 11.78 5.25
CA ALA A 122 -13.31 12.57 6.18
C ALA A 122 -13.53 14.01 5.69
N LYS A 123 -12.51 14.64 5.07
CA LYS A 123 -12.63 15.96 4.45
C LYS A 123 -13.65 15.95 3.31
N GLU A 124 -13.61 14.95 2.43
CA GLU A 124 -14.61 14.78 1.36
C GLU A 124 -16.04 14.68 1.91
N LEU A 125 -16.25 13.86 2.95
CA LEU A 125 -17.55 13.71 3.61
C LEU A 125 -18.01 15.01 4.29
N ALA A 126 -17.07 15.84 4.74
CA ALA A 126 -17.34 17.15 5.31
C ALA A 126 -17.58 18.25 4.27
N GLY A 127 -17.44 17.96 2.96
CA GLY A 127 -17.52 18.95 1.89
C GLY A 127 -16.27 19.85 1.79
N LEU A 128 -15.15 19.41 2.36
CA LEU A 128 -13.87 20.11 2.36
C LEU A 128 -12.95 19.59 1.27
N VAL A 129 -11.97 20.39 0.85
CA VAL A 129 -11.05 20.02 -0.22
C VAL A 129 -9.96 19.10 0.34
N PRO A 130 -9.91 17.80 -0.01
CA PRO A 130 -8.89 16.89 0.49
C PRO A 130 -7.50 17.39 0.13
N SER A 131 -6.54 17.23 1.05
CA SER A 131 -5.17 17.67 0.78
C SER A 131 -4.58 16.72 -0.26
N ARG A 132 -4.12 17.26 -1.39
CA ARG A 132 -3.39 16.47 -2.40
C ARG A 132 -2.25 15.75 -1.70
N VAL A 133 -2.17 14.44 -1.90
CA VAL A 133 -1.07 13.61 -1.39
C VAL A 133 0.22 14.28 -1.85
N LEU A 134 1.10 14.65 -0.92
CA LEU A 134 2.46 15.12 -1.21
C LEU A 134 3.27 13.97 -1.82
N GLY A 135 2.99 13.66 -3.06
CA GLY A 135 3.98 13.34 -4.08
C GLY A 135 3.95 14.52 -5.04
N ARG A 136 5.12 14.97 -5.49
CA ARG A 136 5.27 15.94 -6.58
C ARG A 136 4.16 15.74 -7.61
N THR A 137 3.39 16.78 -7.94
CA THR A 137 2.32 16.66 -8.94
C THR A 137 2.99 16.51 -10.30
N ILE A 138 3.46 15.30 -10.59
CA ILE A 138 4.09 14.94 -11.86
C ILE A 138 3.03 15.21 -12.92
N ASP A 139 3.17 16.27 -13.70
CA ASP A 139 2.21 16.55 -14.77
C ASP A 139 2.33 15.52 -15.90
N ASP A 140 1.32 15.49 -16.77
CA ASP A 140 1.29 14.51 -17.86
C ASP A 140 2.46 14.74 -18.83
N GLU A 141 2.90 15.99 -18.99
CA GLU A 141 4.07 16.38 -19.78
C GLU A 141 5.39 15.81 -19.24
N GLU A 142 5.57 15.80 -17.92
CA GLU A 142 6.73 15.23 -17.24
C GLU A 142 6.77 13.71 -17.41
N ILE A 143 5.60 13.06 -17.46
CA ILE A 143 5.49 11.62 -17.80
C ILE A 143 5.91 11.39 -19.26
N TYR A 144 5.36 12.15 -20.20
CA TYR A 144 5.71 11.99 -21.62
C TYR A 144 7.19 12.28 -21.88
N LYS A 145 7.75 13.32 -21.25
CA LYS A 145 9.17 13.65 -21.32
C LYS A 145 10.04 12.53 -20.75
N ALA A 146 9.66 11.94 -19.62
CA ALA A 146 10.40 10.81 -19.05
C ALA A 146 10.37 9.58 -19.96
N LEU A 147 9.23 9.28 -20.60
CA LEU A 147 9.13 8.18 -21.57
C LEU A 147 9.95 8.44 -22.83
N TYR A 148 9.96 9.68 -23.32
CA TYR A 148 10.76 10.10 -24.47
C TYR A 148 12.26 10.04 -24.18
N ASP A 149 12.70 10.60 -23.05
CA ASP A 149 14.09 10.56 -22.60
C ASP A 149 14.57 9.11 -22.45
N CYS A 150 13.74 8.24 -21.87
CA CYS A 150 14.02 6.80 -21.77
C CYS A 150 14.20 6.14 -23.15
N SER A 151 13.32 6.46 -24.12
CA SER A 151 13.44 5.93 -25.48
C SER A 151 14.73 6.38 -26.17
N LYS A 152 15.06 7.67 -26.02
CA LYS A 152 16.25 8.29 -26.60
C LYS A 152 17.54 7.72 -25.99
N ASP A 153 17.59 7.60 -24.67
CA ASP A 153 18.77 7.10 -23.96
C ASP A 153 19.03 5.62 -24.21
N LEU A 154 17.97 4.81 -24.33
CA LEU A 154 18.09 3.39 -24.67
C LEU A 154 18.35 3.16 -26.16
N GLY A 155 18.23 4.20 -27.01
CA GLY A 155 18.31 4.07 -28.46
C GLY A 155 17.24 3.16 -29.05
N LYS A 156 16.13 2.97 -28.33
CA LYS A 156 15.06 2.05 -28.70
C LYS A 156 13.72 2.76 -28.59
N ILE A 157 12.95 2.66 -29.67
CA ILE A 157 11.53 3.05 -29.71
C ILE A 157 10.69 2.16 -28.76
N LYS A 158 11.22 0.98 -28.39
CA LYS A 158 10.55 -0.06 -27.62
C LYS A 158 11.34 -0.42 -26.36
N PHE A 159 10.71 -0.32 -25.20
CA PHE A 159 11.25 -0.78 -23.91
C PHE A 159 10.12 -1.28 -22.99
N SER A 160 10.46 -2.24 -22.13
CA SER A 160 9.62 -2.89 -21.13
C SER A 160 9.51 -2.11 -19.81
N GLU A 161 8.61 -2.55 -18.92
CA GLU A 161 8.51 -2.05 -17.53
C GLU A 161 9.87 -2.08 -16.83
N ALA A 162 10.56 -3.23 -16.94
CA ALA A 162 11.83 -3.50 -16.30
C ALA A 162 12.92 -2.59 -16.86
N GLU A 163 12.99 -2.44 -18.18
CA GLU A 163 13.96 -1.54 -18.83
C GLU A 163 13.74 -0.07 -18.42
N TYR A 164 12.50 0.38 -18.26
CA TYR A 164 12.21 1.73 -17.75
C TYR A 164 12.65 1.89 -16.29
N LEU A 165 12.40 0.90 -15.44
CA LEU A 165 12.83 0.93 -14.03
C LEU A 165 14.36 0.95 -13.91
N GLU A 166 15.06 0.13 -14.71
CA GLU A 166 16.52 0.13 -14.78
C GLU A 166 17.08 1.46 -15.30
N TRP A 167 16.46 2.02 -16.35
CA TRP A 167 16.83 3.35 -16.85
C TRP A 167 16.61 4.41 -15.76
N ARG A 168 15.45 4.42 -15.11
CA ARG A 168 15.10 5.36 -14.03
C ARG A 168 16.09 5.32 -12.87
N GLN A 169 16.56 4.14 -12.48
CA GLN A 169 17.56 4.00 -11.40
C GLN A 169 18.91 4.64 -11.74
N LYS A 170 19.25 4.69 -13.04
CA LYS A 170 20.50 5.30 -13.53
C LYS A 170 20.39 6.82 -13.70
N GLN A 171 19.20 7.40 -13.62
CA GLN A 171 18.98 8.83 -13.78
C GLN A 171 19.30 9.59 -12.50
N LYS A 172 20.05 10.70 -12.63
CA LYS A 172 20.37 11.61 -11.51
C LYS A 172 19.18 12.47 -11.07
N THR A 173 18.19 12.63 -11.94
CA THR A 173 16.99 13.42 -11.68
C THR A 173 15.84 12.49 -11.35
N GLU A 174 15.03 12.86 -10.36
CA GLU A 174 13.83 12.13 -9.99
C GLU A 174 12.88 12.03 -11.20
N ARG A 175 12.58 10.80 -11.65
CA ARG A 175 11.64 10.51 -12.73
C ARG A 175 10.36 9.85 -12.20
N PRO A 176 9.22 9.98 -12.90
CA PRO A 176 7.96 9.39 -12.50
C PRO A 176 8.07 7.88 -12.27
N HIS A 177 7.48 7.39 -11.18
CA HIS A 177 7.42 5.95 -10.92
C HIS A 177 6.40 5.29 -11.84
N ILE A 178 6.62 4.01 -12.11
CA ILE A 178 5.79 3.21 -13.02
C ILE A 178 4.32 3.20 -12.61
N GLU A 179 4.07 3.16 -11.30
CA GLU A 179 2.73 3.18 -10.71
C GLU A 179 2.05 4.55 -10.87
N THR A 180 2.81 5.64 -10.79
CA THR A 180 2.29 6.99 -11.04
C THR A 180 1.85 7.13 -12.49
N ILE A 181 2.64 6.61 -13.43
CA ILE A 181 2.31 6.59 -14.86
C ILE A 181 1.04 5.76 -15.09
N ARG A 182 0.95 4.59 -14.46
CA ARG A 182 -0.16 3.64 -14.60
C ARG A 182 -1.49 4.20 -14.07
N VAL A 183 -1.48 4.79 -12.87
CA VAL A 183 -2.68 5.41 -12.26
C VAL A 183 -3.13 6.64 -13.04
N ARG A 184 -2.19 7.43 -13.57
CA ARG A 184 -2.50 8.73 -14.18
C ARG A 184 -2.87 8.64 -15.66
N LEU A 185 -2.29 7.68 -16.40
CA LEU A 185 -2.54 7.49 -17.83
C LEU A 185 -3.44 6.29 -18.14
N GLY A 186 -4.15 5.73 -17.16
CA GLY A 186 -5.21 4.74 -17.37
C GLY A 186 -4.76 3.29 -17.62
N GLY A 187 -3.47 3.00 -17.48
CA GLY A 187 -2.91 1.66 -17.72
C GLY A 187 -1.50 1.71 -18.29
N PHE A 188 -0.71 0.67 -18.06
CA PHE A 188 0.73 0.72 -18.30
C PHE A 188 1.09 0.61 -19.78
N LEU A 189 1.57 1.71 -20.37
CA LEU A 189 2.24 1.93 -21.67
C LEU A 189 1.41 1.98 -22.98
N PRO A 190 0.38 1.16 -23.31
CA PRO A 190 -0.25 1.23 -24.60
C PRO A 190 -0.87 2.57 -24.95
N GLU A 191 -1.69 3.14 -24.06
CA GLU A 191 -2.42 4.37 -24.36
C GLU A 191 -1.48 5.60 -24.38
N ALA A 192 -0.51 5.62 -23.47
CA ALA A 192 0.52 6.66 -23.39
C ALA A 192 1.48 6.62 -24.59
N LYS A 193 1.95 5.43 -24.98
CA LYS A 193 2.82 5.22 -26.15
C LYS A 193 2.07 5.44 -27.46
N LYS A 194 0.79 5.06 -27.55
CA LYS A 194 -0.07 5.31 -28.73
C LYS A 194 -0.25 6.80 -29.02
N LYS A 195 -0.32 7.65 -27.97
CA LYS A 195 -0.30 9.12 -28.13
C LYS A 195 1.04 9.68 -28.61
N LEU A 196 2.14 8.96 -28.38
CA LEU A 196 3.50 9.31 -28.80
C LEU A 196 3.93 8.63 -30.14
N ASP A 197 3.00 7.96 -30.83
CA ASP A 197 3.30 7.10 -32.00
C ASP A 197 4.35 6.00 -31.73
N LEU A 198 4.41 5.53 -30.48
CA LEU A 198 5.28 4.46 -30.03
C LEU A 198 4.50 3.14 -30.00
N ASN A 199 5.03 2.11 -30.66
CA ASN A 199 4.37 0.80 -30.73
C ASN A 199 4.34 0.09 -29.36
N THR A 200 3.18 -0.48 -29.02
CA THR A 200 2.82 -0.95 -27.68
C THR A 200 2.99 -2.46 -27.56
N TYR A 201 3.50 -2.95 -26.41
CA TYR A 201 3.41 -4.37 -26.06
C TYR A 201 2.07 -4.59 -25.36
N TYR A 202 1.16 -5.32 -25.99
CA TYR A 202 -0.01 -5.84 -25.31
C TYR A 202 0.46 -7.10 -24.59
N ALA A 203 0.80 -6.98 -23.30
CA ALA A 203 0.80 -8.13 -22.41
C ALA A 203 -0.65 -8.62 -22.46
N GLY A 204 -0.90 -9.75 -23.13
CA GLY A 204 -2.25 -10.27 -23.33
C GLY A 204 -3.03 -10.37 -22.01
N PRO A 205 -4.34 -10.65 -22.08
CA PRO A 205 -5.11 -10.98 -20.88
C PRO A 205 -4.34 -12.02 -20.05
N GLN A 206 -4.55 -12.03 -18.73
CA GLN A 206 -3.94 -13.02 -17.83
C GLN A 206 -4.47 -14.42 -18.23
N GLU A 207 -3.80 -15.04 -19.19
CA GLU A 207 -4.26 -16.25 -19.87
C GLU A 207 -4.01 -17.49 -19.03
N LYS A 208 -4.75 -18.55 -19.39
CA LYS A 208 -4.86 -19.91 -18.82
C LYS A 208 -3.56 -20.67 -18.54
N TYR A 209 -2.41 -20.05 -18.79
CA TYR A 209 -1.11 -20.66 -18.68
C TYR A 209 -0.50 -20.42 -17.29
N ASN A 210 -0.07 -21.49 -16.63
CA ASN A 210 0.60 -21.51 -15.34
C ASN A 210 2.06 -21.98 -15.53
N GLU A 211 2.81 -22.05 -14.43
CA GLU A 211 4.23 -22.46 -14.44
C GLU A 211 4.48 -23.81 -15.11
N THR A 212 3.47 -24.70 -15.20
CA THR A 212 3.64 -26.06 -15.72
C THR A 212 3.23 -26.22 -17.19
N ASN A 213 2.57 -25.24 -17.81
CA ASN A 213 2.04 -25.39 -19.18
C ASN A 213 2.53 -24.35 -20.20
N TRP A 214 3.22 -23.28 -19.77
CA TRP A 214 3.78 -22.29 -20.70
C TRP A 214 4.95 -22.88 -21.50
N LEU A 215 5.78 -23.71 -20.87
CA LEU A 215 6.99 -24.25 -21.48
C LEU A 215 6.69 -25.14 -22.69
N PRO A 216 5.74 -26.10 -22.64
CA PRO A 216 5.33 -26.85 -23.82
C PRO A 216 4.78 -25.97 -24.96
N ALA A 217 4.09 -24.86 -24.65
CA ALA A 217 3.55 -23.97 -25.67
C ALA A 217 4.67 -23.20 -26.39
N VAL A 218 5.66 -22.70 -25.64
CA VAL A 218 6.84 -22.04 -26.22
C VAL A 218 7.70 -23.02 -27.01
N ILE A 219 7.86 -24.28 -26.55
CA ILE A 219 8.55 -25.32 -27.30
C ILE A 219 7.89 -25.54 -28.67
N ARG A 220 6.55 -25.64 -28.74
CA ARG A 220 5.84 -25.78 -30.02
C ARG A 220 6.07 -24.62 -30.97
N PHE A 221 6.06 -23.39 -30.45
CA PHE A 221 6.37 -22.21 -31.27
C PHE A 221 7.79 -22.27 -31.84
N ILE A 222 8.77 -22.66 -31.01
CA ILE A 222 10.16 -22.82 -31.45
C ILE A 222 10.27 -23.95 -32.48
N GLU A 223 9.62 -25.09 -32.27
CA GLU A 223 9.58 -26.21 -33.22
C GLU A 223 9.00 -25.77 -34.57
N ASP A 224 7.89 -25.03 -34.55
CA ASP A 224 7.27 -24.48 -35.75
C ASP A 224 8.18 -23.48 -36.46
N ALA A 225 8.82 -22.56 -35.73
CA ALA A 225 9.73 -21.57 -36.31
C ALA A 225 10.98 -22.22 -36.92
N LEU A 226 11.48 -23.29 -36.31
CA LEU A 226 12.69 -24.01 -36.72
C LEU A 226 12.43 -25.16 -37.71
N LYS A 227 11.20 -25.29 -38.22
CA LYS A 227 10.88 -26.22 -39.31
C LYS A 227 11.79 -26.03 -40.52
N LEU A 228 12.11 -27.15 -41.18
CA LEU A 228 12.99 -27.17 -42.35
C LEU A 228 12.46 -26.28 -43.47
N GLU A 229 11.14 -26.28 -43.68
CA GLU A 229 10.46 -25.50 -44.71
C GLU A 229 10.64 -23.99 -44.48
N ASN A 230 10.64 -23.57 -43.21
CA ASN A 230 10.86 -22.17 -42.84
C ASN A 230 12.32 -21.76 -43.05
N TYR A 231 13.26 -22.64 -42.74
CA TYR A 231 14.68 -22.40 -43.04
C TYR A 231 14.94 -22.33 -44.54
N GLU A 232 14.34 -23.20 -45.35
CA GLU A 232 14.54 -23.16 -46.80
C GLU A 232 14.03 -21.85 -47.41
N LYS A 233 12.87 -21.36 -46.97
CA LYS A 233 12.34 -20.05 -47.38
C LYS A 233 13.30 -18.92 -46.99
N TRP A 234 13.67 -18.85 -45.70
CA TRP A 234 14.58 -17.82 -45.22
C TRP A 234 15.91 -17.85 -45.99
N ARG A 235 16.43 -19.05 -46.27
CA ARG A 235 17.69 -19.22 -46.99
C ARG A 235 17.64 -18.71 -48.43
N GLN A 236 16.53 -18.93 -49.14
CA GLN A 236 16.36 -18.40 -50.50
C GLN A 236 16.41 -16.87 -50.53
N GLU A 237 15.90 -16.22 -49.48
CA GLU A 237 15.87 -14.76 -49.36
C GLU A 237 17.17 -14.15 -48.82
N ASN A 238 17.97 -14.92 -48.06
CA ASN A 238 19.11 -14.41 -47.28
C ASN A 238 20.46 -15.06 -47.64
N ASP A 239 20.54 -15.79 -48.76
CA ASP A 239 21.74 -16.50 -49.24
C ASP A 239 22.40 -17.41 -48.16
N GLY A 240 21.55 -18.10 -47.40
CA GLY A 240 22.00 -19.00 -46.32
C GLY A 240 22.60 -20.33 -46.80
N PRO A 241 23.21 -21.12 -45.89
CA PRO A 241 23.86 -22.38 -46.27
C PRO A 241 22.94 -23.48 -46.84
N SER A 242 23.39 -24.06 -47.94
CA SER A 242 23.23 -25.47 -48.38
C SER A 242 22.67 -26.51 -47.38
N LEU A 243 21.66 -27.33 -47.68
CA LEU A 243 21.37 -28.52 -46.86
C LEU A 243 22.52 -29.53 -47.00
N SER A 244 23.11 -29.58 -48.19
CA SER A 244 24.34 -30.32 -48.46
C SER A 244 25.51 -29.76 -47.64
N VAL A 245 25.61 -28.44 -47.50
CA VAL A 245 26.63 -27.78 -46.66
C VAL A 245 26.40 -28.12 -45.19
N LEU A 246 25.17 -28.00 -44.69
CA LEU A 246 24.83 -28.38 -43.33
C LEU A 246 25.15 -29.86 -43.09
N ARG A 247 24.73 -30.77 -43.98
CA ARG A 247 25.03 -32.20 -43.87
C ARG A 247 26.54 -32.47 -43.78
N ARG A 248 27.36 -31.77 -44.56
CA ARG A 248 28.82 -31.91 -44.56
C ARG A 248 29.46 -31.48 -43.24
N PHE A 249 28.99 -30.38 -42.63
CA PHE A 249 29.66 -29.77 -41.47
C PHE A 249 29.00 -30.08 -40.12
N SER A 250 27.70 -30.37 -40.09
CA SER A 250 26.95 -30.62 -38.86
C SER A 250 26.43 -32.04 -38.73
N GLY A 251 26.24 -32.76 -39.83
CA GLY A 251 25.54 -34.06 -39.89
C GLY A 251 24.12 -33.97 -40.47
N GLY A 252 23.59 -32.75 -40.62
CA GLY A 252 22.25 -32.51 -41.16
C GLY A 252 21.62 -31.23 -40.60
N TYR A 253 20.42 -30.91 -41.05
CA TYR A 253 19.71 -29.69 -40.63
C TYR A 253 19.46 -29.66 -39.11
N ASN A 254 18.88 -30.72 -38.55
CA ASN A 254 18.57 -30.77 -37.11
C ASN A 254 19.83 -30.67 -36.23
N ASP A 255 20.93 -31.30 -36.62
CA ASP A 255 22.20 -31.20 -35.90
C ASP A 255 22.83 -29.81 -36.03
N ALA A 256 22.66 -29.14 -37.19
CA ALA A 256 23.08 -27.76 -37.37
C ALA A 256 22.31 -26.82 -36.43
N VAL A 257 20.99 -26.94 -36.40
CA VAL A 257 20.11 -26.15 -35.54
C VAL A 257 20.46 -26.38 -34.07
N LYS A 258 20.63 -27.64 -33.64
CA LYS A 258 21.03 -27.96 -32.26
C LYS A 258 22.37 -27.32 -31.87
N LYS A 259 23.39 -27.46 -32.73
CA LYS A 259 24.71 -26.84 -32.52
C LYS A 259 24.62 -25.31 -32.48
N ALA A 260 23.79 -24.71 -33.34
CA ALA A 260 23.59 -23.27 -33.40
C ALA A 260 22.87 -22.73 -32.17
N LEU A 261 21.82 -23.41 -31.69
CA LEU A 261 21.07 -23.02 -30.50
C LEU A 261 21.95 -23.04 -29.24
N ILE A 262 22.75 -24.09 -29.05
CA ILE A 262 23.71 -24.18 -27.93
C ILE A 262 24.65 -22.97 -27.96
N LYS A 263 25.30 -22.71 -29.10
CA LYS A 263 26.21 -21.57 -29.26
C LYS A 263 25.52 -20.21 -29.07
N TYR A 264 24.25 -20.09 -29.44
CA TYR A 264 23.49 -18.86 -29.27
C TYR A 264 23.13 -18.60 -27.81
N ILE A 265 22.76 -19.66 -27.08
CA ILE A 265 22.46 -19.58 -25.64
C ILE A 265 23.73 -19.24 -24.86
N GLU A 266 24.87 -19.87 -25.16
CA GLU A 266 26.15 -19.61 -24.49
C GLU A 266 26.75 -18.22 -24.77
N LYS A 267 26.30 -17.55 -25.85
CA LYS A 267 26.75 -16.19 -26.22
C LYS A 267 26.00 -15.07 -25.49
N LYS A 268 24.94 -15.38 -24.75
CA LYS A 268 24.14 -14.44 -23.97
C LYS A 268 24.40 -14.62 -22.49
#